data_AF-A0A2S2PDE5-F1
#
_entry.id   AF-A0A2S2PDE5-F1
#
_cell.length_a   1.000
_cell.length_b   1.000
_cell.length_c   1.000
_cell.angle_alpha   90.00
_cell.angle_beta   90.00
_cell.angle_gamma   90.00
#
_symmetry.space_group_name_H-M   'P 1'
#
loop_
_entity.id
_entity.type
_entity.pdbx_description
1 polymer ?
#
loop_
_entity_poly.entity_id
_entity_poly.type
_entity_poly.pdbx_seq_one_letter_code
_entity_poly.pdbx_strand_id
1 'polypeptide(L)'
;RTVFLRKSNETIQLFRLSSSTLEKSSNNGIKIDIPKYINRSSTDILKAISSTIQRDPTAAHYKYHDDPYLIPVSNFQKRAYALSQESGRKAAHWIRNQHPELFNHKVAFPPIEVQL
;
A
#
# COMPACT_ATOMS: atom_id res chain seq x y z
N ARG A 1 45.53 -47.93 -0.63
CA ARG A 1 46.63 -47.29 -1.42
C ARG A 1 46.05 -46.00 -2.01
N THR A 2 46.67 -44.86 -1.72
CA THR A 2 46.41 -43.51 -2.28
C THR A 2 46.49 -43.52 -3.82
N VAL A 3 45.97 -42.56 -4.60
CA VAL A 3 46.41 -41.15 -4.74
C VAL A 3 45.32 -40.25 -5.40
N PHE A 4 45.32 -38.99 -4.98
CA PHE A 4 44.53 -37.81 -5.40
C PHE A 4 44.76 -37.34 -6.84
N LEU A 5 43.79 -36.63 -7.44
CA LEU A 5 44.02 -35.54 -8.42
C LEU A 5 42.93 -34.45 -8.34
N ARG A 6 43.38 -33.20 -8.53
CA ARG A 6 42.79 -31.90 -8.10
C ARG A 6 41.46 -31.53 -8.76
N LYS A 7 40.53 -31.00 -7.94
CA LYS A 7 39.38 -30.21 -8.38
C LYS A 7 39.84 -28.77 -8.60
N SER A 8 39.62 -28.21 -9.79
CA SER A 8 39.89 -26.81 -10.07
C SER A 8 39.00 -25.94 -9.18
N ASN A 9 39.63 -25.16 -8.32
CA ASN A 9 38.99 -24.15 -7.51
C ASN A 9 38.79 -22.90 -8.37
N GLU A 10 37.78 -22.89 -9.24
CA GLU A 10 37.36 -21.67 -9.92
C GLU A 10 36.28 -20.99 -9.10
N THR A 11 36.72 -20.09 -8.24
CA THR A 11 35.86 -19.15 -7.53
C THR A 11 35.33 -18.16 -8.57
N ILE A 12 34.06 -18.30 -8.98
CA ILE A 12 33.38 -17.27 -9.78
C ILE A 12 33.20 -16.06 -8.87
N GLN A 13 34.12 -15.10 -8.95
CA GLN A 13 34.00 -13.85 -8.23
C GLN A 13 32.92 -13.01 -8.92
N LEU A 14 31.77 -12.90 -8.27
CA LEU A 14 30.74 -11.95 -8.63
C LEU A 14 31.30 -10.54 -8.38
N PHE A 15 31.83 -9.90 -9.42
CA PHE A 15 32.21 -8.50 -9.37
C PHE A 15 30.94 -7.68 -9.18
N ARG A 16 30.65 -7.32 -7.93
CA ARG A 16 29.68 -6.28 -7.61
C ARG A 16 30.26 -5.00 -8.19
N LEU A 17 29.64 -4.47 -9.24
CA LEU A 17 29.94 -3.14 -9.75
C LEU A 17 29.46 -2.13 -8.68
N SER A 18 30.27 -1.91 -7.65
CA SER A 18 30.08 -0.80 -6.74
C SER A 18 30.48 0.46 -7.48
N SER A 19 29.49 1.21 -7.96
CA SER A 19 29.68 2.56 -8.47
C SER A 19 30.12 3.47 -7.32
N SER A 20 31.41 3.46 -7.01
CA SER A 20 32.03 4.34 -6.03
C SER A 20 33.17 5.12 -6.66
N THR A 21 32.87 5.86 -7.73
CA THR A 21 33.74 6.88 -8.29
C THR A 21 32.88 7.94 -9.00
N LEU A 22 32.49 8.99 -8.28
CA LEU A 22 32.21 10.28 -8.90
C LEU A 22 33.56 10.95 -9.19
N GLU A 23 34.24 10.46 -10.23
CA GLU A 23 35.42 11.13 -10.80
C GLU A 23 34.93 12.36 -11.57
N LYS A 24 35.31 13.55 -11.10
CA LYS A 24 35.08 14.81 -11.83
C LYS A 24 36.42 15.33 -12.36
N SER A 25 36.54 15.41 -13.68
CA SER A 25 37.01 16.62 -14.38
C SER A 25 37.07 16.40 -15.90
N SER A 26 35.99 16.77 -16.60
CA SER A 26 36.08 17.23 -17.99
C SER A 26 36.02 18.76 -17.96
N ASN A 27 37.16 19.40 -18.22
CA ASN A 27 37.37 20.84 -18.12
C ASN A 27 36.77 21.64 -19.29
N ASN A 28 35.59 21.25 -19.81
CA ASN A 28 34.83 22.01 -20.83
C ASN A 28 33.30 21.99 -20.61
N GLY A 29 32.79 21.52 -19.48
CA GLY A 29 31.39 21.07 -19.36
C GLY A 29 30.53 21.82 -18.35
N ILE A 30 29.30 22.13 -18.77
CA ILE A 30 28.19 22.71 -18.00
C ILE A 30 28.09 22.12 -16.58
N LYS A 31 27.95 22.99 -15.56
CA LYS A 31 27.70 22.59 -14.16
C LYS A 31 26.28 22.02 -14.04
N ILE A 32 26.16 20.70 -13.86
CA ILE A 32 24.88 20.02 -13.63
C ILE A 32 24.61 19.97 -12.12
N ASP A 33 23.59 20.71 -11.66
CA ASP A 33 23.14 20.71 -10.26
C ASP A 33 21.98 19.71 -10.09
N ILE A 34 22.26 18.54 -9.48
CA ILE A 34 21.26 17.50 -9.24
C ILE A 34 20.50 17.79 -7.93
N PRO A 35 19.15 17.82 -7.94
CA PRO A 35 18.36 18.05 -6.73
C PRO A 35 18.41 16.86 -5.76
N LYS A 36 18.19 17.15 -4.48
CA LYS A 36 18.10 16.12 -3.43
C LYS A 36 16.74 15.43 -3.45
N TYR A 37 16.75 14.12 -3.19
CA TYR A 37 15.51 13.36 -2.97
C TYR A 37 14.78 13.86 -1.72
N ILE A 38 13.46 13.97 -1.82
CA ILE A 38 12.58 14.31 -0.70
C ILE A 38 11.91 13.03 -0.22
N ASN A 39 12.21 12.61 1.01
CA ASN A 39 11.56 11.47 1.62
C ASN A 39 10.10 11.82 1.99
N ARG A 40 9.16 10.96 1.61
CA ARG A 40 7.72 11.11 1.86
C ARG A 40 7.18 9.82 2.47
N SER A 41 6.21 9.94 3.38
CA SER A 41 5.43 8.79 3.86
C SER A 41 4.53 8.24 2.76
N SER A 42 4.12 6.98 2.87
CA SER A 42 3.20 6.32 1.92
C SER A 42 1.84 7.01 1.79
N THR A 43 1.47 7.88 2.73
CA THR A 43 0.17 8.57 2.76
C THR A 43 0.26 10.08 2.58
N ASP A 44 1.46 10.64 2.38
CA ASP A 44 1.65 12.10 2.35
C ASP A 44 0.90 12.77 1.19
N ILE A 45 0.86 12.11 0.03
CA ILE A 45 0.15 12.63 -1.14
C ILE A 45 -1.36 12.65 -0.86
N LEU A 46 -1.91 11.60 -0.24
CA LEU A 46 -3.33 11.53 0.09
C LEU A 46 -3.71 12.61 1.11
N LYS A 47 -2.87 12.85 2.12
CA LYS A 47 -3.07 13.94 3.10
C LYS A 47 -2.99 15.32 2.45
N ALA A 48 -2.04 15.52 1.53
CA ALA A 48 -1.89 16.78 0.81
C ALA A 48 -3.09 17.06 -0.09
N ILE A 49 -3.67 16.04 -0.73
CA ILE A 49 -4.88 16.21 -1.53
C ILE A 49 -6.11 16.42 -0.63
N SER A 50 -6.22 15.71 0.49
CA SER A 50 -7.36 15.89 1.39
C SER A 50 -7.37 17.27 2.06
N SER A 51 -6.22 17.92 2.22
CA SER A 51 -6.14 19.26 2.83
C SER A 51 -6.53 20.39 1.88
N THR A 52 -6.49 20.16 0.55
CA THR A 52 -6.92 21.16 -0.43
C THR A 52 -8.43 21.20 -0.63
N ILE A 53 -9.14 20.15 -0.22
CA ILE A 53 -10.59 19.99 -0.42
C ILE A 53 -11.34 20.34 0.87
N GLN A 54 -12.36 21.19 0.75
CA GLN A 54 -13.25 21.56 1.86
C GLN A 54 -14.55 20.74 1.84
N ARG A 55 -15.25 20.69 2.98
CA ARG A 55 -16.54 20.01 3.07
C ARG A 55 -17.63 20.78 2.33
N ASP A 56 -18.33 20.09 1.44
CA ASP A 56 -19.54 20.60 0.78
C ASP A 56 -20.76 20.52 1.74
N PRO A 57 -21.45 21.64 2.01
CA PRO A 57 -22.66 21.64 2.83
C PRO A 57 -23.91 21.09 2.13
N THR A 58 -23.91 21.03 0.78
CA THR A 58 -25.05 20.57 -0.03
C THR A 58 -25.02 19.07 -0.27
N ALA A 59 -23.85 18.46 -0.25
CA ALA A 59 -23.68 17.02 -0.41
C ALA A 59 -24.00 16.23 0.87
N ALA A 60 -24.58 15.04 0.68
CA ALA A 60 -24.68 14.05 1.74
C ALA A 60 -23.28 13.60 2.21
N HIS A 61 -23.17 13.15 3.45
CA HIS A 61 -21.89 12.64 3.95
C HIS A 61 -21.51 11.35 3.23
N TYR A 62 -20.26 11.25 2.74
CA TYR A 62 -19.71 10.13 1.93
C TYR A 62 -19.90 8.71 2.50
N LYS A 63 -20.31 8.59 3.77
CA LYS A 63 -20.52 7.29 4.42
C LYS A 63 -21.83 6.64 4.00
N TYR A 64 -22.74 7.42 3.41
CA TYR A 64 -24.01 6.96 2.88
C TYR A 64 -23.91 6.82 1.36
N HIS A 65 -24.80 6.01 0.79
CA HIS A 65 -24.94 5.94 -0.66
C HIS A 65 -25.46 7.28 -1.20
N ASP A 66 -25.04 7.65 -2.40
CA ASP A 66 -25.45 8.89 -3.08
C ASP A 66 -26.81 8.74 -3.80
N ASP A 67 -27.55 7.67 -3.47
CA ASP A 67 -28.90 7.44 -3.96
C ASP A 67 -29.90 8.23 -3.11
N PRO A 68 -30.79 9.06 -3.69
CA PRO A 68 -31.79 9.84 -2.97
C PRO A 68 -32.62 9.03 -1.95
N TYR A 69 -32.90 7.76 -2.23
CA TYR A 69 -33.66 6.89 -1.34
C TYR A 69 -32.85 6.42 -0.11
N LEU A 70 -31.52 6.34 -0.24
CA LEU A 70 -30.60 5.84 0.79
C LEU A 70 -29.86 6.95 1.53
N ILE A 71 -30.16 8.21 1.26
CA ILE A 71 -29.63 9.34 2.02
C ILE A 71 -30.52 9.57 3.26
N PRO A 72 -29.98 9.49 4.49
CA PRO A 72 -30.78 9.62 5.69
C PRO A 72 -31.17 11.08 5.95
N VAL A 73 -32.48 11.31 6.09
CA VAL A 73 -33.05 12.65 6.29
C VAL A 73 -33.11 13.05 7.77
N SER A 74 -33.04 12.09 8.70
CA SER A 74 -33.15 12.34 10.14
C SER A 74 -32.03 11.70 10.96
N ASN A 75 -31.76 12.25 12.15
CA ASN A 75 -30.75 11.68 13.06
C ASN A 75 -31.11 10.28 13.54
N PHE A 76 -32.41 9.94 13.61
CA PHE A 76 -32.86 8.59 13.92
C PHE A 76 -32.44 7.60 12.81
N GLN A 77 -32.72 7.95 11.54
CA GLN A 77 -32.30 7.13 10.40
C GLN A 77 -30.77 6.99 10.33
N LYS A 78 -30.02 8.06 10.59
CA LYS A 78 -28.55 8.00 10.65
C LYS A 78 -28.04 6.94 11.64
N ARG A 79 -28.67 6.83 12.82
CA ARG A 79 -28.33 5.82 13.83
C ARG A 79 -28.77 4.43 13.40
N ALA A 80 -29.99 4.29 12.88
CA ALA A 80 -30.51 3.02 12.40
C ALA A 80 -29.63 2.42 11.28
N TYR A 81 -29.17 3.25 10.34
CA TYR A 81 -28.27 2.82 9.26
C TYR A 81 -26.91 2.38 9.79
N ALA A 82 -26.32 3.15 10.71
CA ALA A 82 -25.05 2.78 11.33
C ALA A 82 -25.15 1.44 12.10
N LEU A 83 -26.23 1.25 12.87
CA LEU A 83 -26.51 -0.01 13.56
C LEU A 83 -26.68 -1.18 12.59
N SER A 84 -27.44 -0.97 11.52
CA SER A 84 -27.69 -2.00 10.51
C SER A 84 -26.39 -2.41 9.81
N GLN A 85 -25.57 -1.44 9.39
CA GLN A 85 -24.28 -1.68 8.76
C GLN A 85 -23.31 -2.43 9.68
N GLU A 86 -23.19 -2.02 10.94
CA GLU A 86 -22.33 -2.72 11.91
C GLU A 86 -22.84 -4.13 12.24
N SER A 87 -24.16 -4.33 12.31
CA SER A 87 -24.74 -5.65 12.53
C SER A 87 -24.44 -6.61 11.38
N GLY A 88 -24.60 -6.13 10.13
CA GLY A 88 -24.24 -6.90 8.94
C GLY A 88 -22.74 -7.19 8.88
N ARG A 89 -21.89 -6.21 9.22
CA ARG A 89 -20.44 -6.41 9.32
C ARG A 89 -20.09 -7.50 10.32
N LYS A 90 -20.67 -7.46 11.52
CA LYS A 90 -20.43 -8.48 12.57
C LYS A 90 -20.93 -9.86 12.15
N ALA A 91 -22.11 -9.95 11.54
CA ALA A 91 -22.64 -11.21 11.02
C ALA A 91 -21.71 -11.80 9.95
N ALA A 92 -21.23 -10.98 9.00
CA ALA A 92 -20.28 -11.42 7.99
C ALA A 92 -18.95 -11.90 8.59
N HIS A 93 -18.40 -11.19 9.57
CA HIS A 93 -17.20 -11.64 10.29
C HIS A 93 -17.44 -12.96 11.03
N TRP A 94 -18.62 -13.12 11.64
CA TRP A 94 -18.98 -14.37 12.30
C TRP A 94 -19.02 -15.54 11.32
N ILE A 95 -19.68 -15.40 10.16
CA ILE A 95 -19.72 -16.43 9.11
C ILE A 95 -18.30 -16.78 8.64
N ARG A 96 -17.47 -15.76 8.36
CA ARG A 96 -16.06 -15.95 7.96
C ARG A 96 -15.28 -16.76 8.99
N ASN A 97 -15.48 -16.48 10.27
CA ASN A 97 -14.78 -17.18 11.36
C ASN A 97 -15.32 -18.61 11.58
N GLN A 98 -16.59 -18.88 11.30
CA GLN A 98 -17.16 -20.23 11.39
C GLN A 98 -16.77 -21.11 10.20
N HIS A 99 -16.57 -20.52 9.02
CA HIS A 99 -16.27 -21.22 7.78
C HIS A 99 -15.00 -20.69 7.08
N PRO A 100 -13.82 -20.72 7.72
CA PRO A 100 -12.59 -20.20 7.14
C PRO A 100 -12.16 -20.93 5.86
N GLU A 101 -12.58 -22.19 5.68
CA GLU A 101 -12.28 -23.02 4.51
C GLU A 101 -12.75 -22.40 3.19
N LEU A 102 -13.83 -21.61 3.24
CA LEU A 102 -14.42 -20.96 2.08
C LEU A 102 -13.63 -19.72 1.62
N PHE A 103 -12.76 -19.17 2.47
CA PHE A 103 -12.07 -17.89 2.25
C PHE A 103 -10.55 -18.02 2.04
N ASN A 104 -10.07 -19.21 1.64
CA ASN A 104 -8.64 -19.49 1.49
C ASN A 104 -7.98 -18.90 0.22
N HIS A 105 -8.77 -18.38 -0.72
CA HIS A 105 -8.26 -17.88 -1.99
C HIS A 105 -7.55 -16.52 -1.83
N LYS A 106 -6.25 -16.48 -2.09
CA LYS A 106 -5.42 -15.25 -2.01
C LYS A 106 -5.02 -14.78 -3.41
N VAL A 107 -5.39 -13.54 -3.74
CA VAL A 107 -5.08 -12.91 -5.04
C VAL A 107 -4.05 -11.78 -4.90
N ALA A 108 -4.02 -11.09 -3.76
CA ALA A 108 -3.23 -9.89 -3.59
C ALA A 108 -1.73 -10.18 -3.35
N PHE A 109 -0.87 -9.39 -3.99
CA PHE A 109 0.56 -9.28 -3.68
C PHE A 109 0.90 -7.79 -3.45
N PRO A 110 1.36 -7.39 -2.26
CA PRO A 110 1.58 -8.20 -1.05
C PRO A 110 0.26 -8.76 -0.47
N PRO A 111 0.31 -9.89 0.27
CA PRO A 111 -0.88 -10.43 0.91
C PRO A 111 -1.39 -9.45 1.98
N ILE A 112 -2.71 -9.27 2.04
CA ILE A 112 -3.36 -8.40 3.02
C ILE A 112 -3.64 -9.22 4.28
N GLU A 113 -2.87 -8.99 5.35
CA GLU A 113 -2.97 -9.78 6.59
C GLU A 113 -4.33 -9.62 7.29
N VAL A 114 -4.97 -8.45 7.17
CA VAL A 114 -6.26 -8.14 7.81
C VAL A 114 -7.43 -8.93 7.18
N GLN A 115 -7.25 -9.48 5.97
CA GLN A 115 -8.27 -10.30 5.31
C GLN A 115 -8.25 -11.77 5.77
N LEU A 116 -7.19 -12.19 6.47
CA LEU A 116 -7.09 -13.50 7.13
C LEU A 116 -7.88 -13.52 8.46
#